data_AF-A0ABD3NPM7-F1
#
_entry.id   AF-A0ABD3NPM7-F1
#
_cell.length_a   1.000
_cell.length_b   1.000
_cell.length_c   1.000
_cell.angle_alpha   90.00
_cell.angle_beta   90.00
_cell.angle_gamma   90.00
#
_symmetry.space_group_name_H-M   'P 1'
#
loop_
_entity.id
_entity.type
_entity.pdbx_description
1 polymer ?
#
loop_
_entity_poly.entity_id
_entity_poly.type
_entity_poly.pdbx_seq_one_letter_code
_entity_poly.pdbx_strand_id
1 'polypeptide(L)'
;MSPLLLIAYLLATGNDSSRRSRSPVKSRAAQSSSSSRGRCDLGRNRYTRDGIKRKPPSDAEETKRQEELYLLPDLTFPEGPRPLYYTCRHGYETTLIGEIQKFALKRATGGNVVATSPYPGLVKVVDDGGTLPKMYDPVYALQCMPECVVVSAESIKGIAREVLSALLGSDEIQDAPDERIQQSRQHLLAAPKGSLTIHSLVPGMCKGQTNPIMQRRSTKIGEELSQMLKKSFAAARKAPADDNANTTQPQERWLLQIMLQSPSIAVASLTKCQSIGPGKNACWPNCIHPLGLVKVDIEERMPSSAYRKLMEGIECMGIRPTDTTTIVDLGACPGGWTSVMRRYFNCRVIAVDRSELDPVLMKDPMVTFVKGDAFTYEPPLNNGADYWMISDVIAYPERATELLSQWCKNKLALNMIVTMKFQGDEPDLDELNHAMEVVSSLGFQCRVKHFFNNKNEVTFMVSRNDTAEVSREDLKRDDLGRSLYKSM
;
A
#
# COMPACT_ATOMS: atom_id res chain seq x y z
N MET A 1 -38.86 35.07 -7.79
CA MET A 1 -39.84 35.23 -8.89
C MET A 1 -39.08 35.20 -10.21
N SER A 2 -39.48 34.34 -11.14
CA SER A 2 -38.92 34.27 -12.50
C SER A 2 -39.57 35.32 -13.42
N PRO A 3 -38.99 35.61 -14.60
CA PRO A 3 -39.41 34.89 -15.82
C PRO A 3 -38.19 34.43 -16.66
N LEU A 4 -38.12 33.24 -17.27
CA LEU A 4 -38.96 32.63 -18.32
C LEU A 4 -39.13 33.45 -19.60
N LEU A 5 -38.38 33.09 -20.64
CA LEU A 5 -38.69 33.38 -22.05
C LEU A 5 -38.16 32.24 -22.93
N LEU A 6 -39.00 31.75 -23.86
CA LEU A 6 -38.79 30.50 -24.60
C LEU A 6 -39.41 30.60 -26.00
N ILE A 7 -38.56 30.63 -27.04
CA ILE A 7 -38.89 30.51 -28.49
C ILE A 7 -37.59 30.01 -29.17
N ALA A 8 -37.52 29.21 -30.24
CA ALA A 8 -38.24 28.03 -30.76
C ALA A 8 -37.63 27.75 -32.16
N TYR A 9 -37.26 26.49 -32.41
CA TYR A 9 -37.02 25.78 -33.69
C TYR A 9 -37.08 26.48 -35.07
N LEU A 10 -36.17 26.06 -35.98
CA LEU A 10 -36.54 25.61 -37.35
C LEU A 10 -35.44 24.75 -38.03
N LEU A 11 -35.87 23.83 -38.92
CA LEU A 11 -35.07 22.89 -39.74
C LEU A 11 -35.51 22.97 -41.22
N ALA A 12 -34.58 22.89 -42.17
CA ALA A 12 -34.74 22.49 -43.59
C ALA A 12 -33.31 22.38 -44.22
N THR A 13 -32.80 21.36 -44.94
CA THR A 13 -33.26 20.39 -45.98
C THR A 13 -33.17 20.87 -47.44
N GLY A 14 -32.49 20.08 -48.30
CA GLY A 14 -32.35 20.26 -49.77
C GLY A 14 -30.88 20.48 -50.18
N ASN A 15 -30.11 19.64 -50.89
CA ASN A 15 -30.31 18.46 -51.78
C ASN A 15 -30.59 18.75 -53.27
N ASP A 16 -29.53 18.82 -54.09
CA ASP A 16 -29.42 18.30 -55.48
C ASP A 16 -28.00 18.58 -56.04
N SER A 17 -27.59 18.07 -57.21
CA SER A 17 -27.19 16.71 -57.57
C SER A 17 -26.51 16.73 -58.97
N SER A 18 -25.88 15.60 -59.36
CA SER A 18 -25.67 15.10 -60.74
C SER A 18 -24.24 15.07 -61.36
N ARG A 19 -23.83 13.82 -61.75
CA ARG A 19 -23.17 13.37 -63.02
C ARG A 19 -21.84 14.03 -63.46
N ARG A 20 -20.81 13.43 -64.09
CA ARG A 20 -20.42 12.11 -64.70
C ARG A 20 -18.88 12.23 -65.01
N SER A 21 -18.03 11.24 -65.34
CA SER A 21 -17.95 9.77 -65.18
C SER A 21 -16.62 9.22 -65.81
N ARG A 22 -16.20 7.97 -65.49
CA ARG A 22 -15.16 7.12 -66.17
C ARG A 22 -13.64 7.38 -65.92
N SER A 23 -13.07 6.61 -64.97
CA SER A 23 -11.97 5.60 -65.11
C SER A 23 -10.84 5.72 -66.17
N PRO A 24 -9.68 5.04 -65.99
CA PRO A 24 -8.96 4.68 -64.75
C PRO A 24 -7.42 4.85 -64.82
N VAL A 25 -6.73 5.14 -63.71
CA VAL A 25 -5.26 4.94 -63.59
C VAL A 25 -4.92 4.26 -62.26
N LYS A 26 -4.02 3.27 -62.32
CA LYS A 26 -3.58 2.44 -61.19
C LYS A 26 -2.64 3.21 -60.26
N SER A 27 -2.92 3.22 -58.95
CA SER A 27 -1.88 3.25 -57.92
C SER A 27 -2.37 2.55 -56.65
N ARG A 28 -1.44 1.92 -55.92
CA ARG A 28 -1.74 1.13 -54.71
C ARG A 28 -1.68 2.02 -53.46
N ALA A 29 -2.75 2.05 -52.67
CA ALA A 29 -2.69 2.17 -51.21
C ALA A 29 -4.07 1.78 -50.63
N ALA A 30 -4.11 0.79 -49.74
CA ALA A 30 -5.35 0.35 -49.11
C ALA A 30 -5.66 1.20 -47.87
N GLN A 31 -6.90 1.70 -47.78
CA GLN A 31 -7.46 2.15 -46.52
C GLN A 31 -7.86 0.94 -45.66
N SER A 32 -7.64 1.00 -44.36
CA SER A 32 -8.74 0.77 -43.39
C SER A 32 -8.35 1.21 -41.98
N SER A 33 -9.27 1.92 -41.35
CA SER A 33 -9.22 2.32 -39.95
C SER A 33 -9.38 1.12 -39.02
N SER A 34 -8.58 1.03 -37.96
CA SER A 34 -8.98 0.31 -36.74
C SER A 34 -8.35 0.93 -35.49
N SER A 35 -9.11 0.90 -34.39
CA SER A 35 -8.78 1.52 -33.11
C SER A 35 -7.65 0.80 -32.37
N SER A 36 -6.51 1.45 -32.17
CA SER A 36 -5.41 0.94 -31.35
C SER A 36 -5.65 1.17 -29.84
N ARG A 37 -6.43 0.27 -29.22
CA ARG A 37 -6.35 0.07 -27.76
C ARG A 37 -4.95 -0.42 -27.41
N GLY A 38 -4.12 0.44 -26.83
CA GLY A 38 -2.77 0.12 -26.37
C GLY A 38 -2.75 -0.86 -25.19
N ARG A 39 -2.92 -2.16 -25.46
CA ARG A 39 -2.61 -3.23 -24.49
C ARG A 39 -1.10 -3.48 -24.47
N CYS A 40 -0.38 -2.77 -23.60
CA CYS A 40 1.01 -3.07 -23.29
C CYS A 40 1.12 -4.21 -22.26
N ASP A 41 0.71 -5.42 -22.67
CA ASP A 41 1.45 -6.66 -22.38
C ASP A 41 0.81 -7.86 -23.08
N LEU A 42 1.49 -8.37 -24.11
CA LEU A 42 1.15 -9.65 -24.73
C LEU A 42 2.45 -10.42 -24.94
N GLY A 43 2.65 -11.43 -24.10
CA GLY A 43 3.92 -12.15 -23.97
C GLY A 43 4.51 -12.62 -25.30
N ARG A 44 5.73 -12.14 -25.58
CA ARG A 44 6.67 -12.84 -26.45
C ARG A 44 6.93 -14.23 -25.83
N ASN A 45 6.82 -15.29 -26.65
CA ASN A 45 6.98 -16.73 -26.32
C ASN A 45 5.69 -17.58 -26.16
N ARG A 46 4.67 -17.40 -27.01
CA ARG A 46 3.51 -18.31 -27.09
C ARG A 46 3.55 -19.38 -28.21
N TYR A 47 4.59 -19.39 -29.03
CA TYR A 47 4.77 -20.34 -30.13
C TYR A 47 6.17 -20.96 -30.07
N THR A 48 6.29 -22.24 -30.38
CA THR A 48 7.60 -22.86 -30.67
C THR A 48 8.13 -22.38 -32.03
N ARG A 49 9.39 -22.71 -32.35
CA ARG A 49 10.00 -22.41 -33.65
C ARG A 49 9.24 -23.06 -34.82
N ASP A 50 8.46 -24.09 -34.53
CA ASP A 50 7.64 -24.90 -35.44
C ASP A 50 6.16 -24.46 -35.46
N GLY A 51 5.83 -23.30 -34.88
CA GLY A 51 4.48 -22.73 -34.92
C GLY A 51 3.45 -23.38 -33.98
N ILE A 52 3.86 -24.31 -33.11
CA ILE A 52 2.95 -24.93 -32.14
C ILE A 52 2.67 -23.97 -31.00
N LYS A 53 1.40 -23.68 -30.75
CA LYS A 53 0.94 -22.86 -29.62
C LYS A 53 1.24 -23.58 -28.32
N ARG A 54 2.15 -23.06 -27.50
CA ARG A 54 2.41 -23.64 -26.16
C ARG A 54 1.13 -23.56 -25.33
N LYS A 55 0.63 -24.71 -24.90
CA LYS A 55 -0.40 -24.77 -23.86
C LYS A 55 0.22 -24.19 -22.57
N PRO A 56 -0.47 -23.31 -21.82
CA PRO A 56 0.04 -22.89 -20.52
C PRO A 56 0.23 -24.14 -19.64
N PRO A 57 1.23 -24.14 -18.73
CA PRO A 57 1.34 -25.18 -17.72
C PRO A 57 0.05 -25.31 -16.93
N SER A 58 -0.23 -26.49 -16.41
CA SER A 58 -1.24 -26.67 -15.37
C SER A 58 -0.74 -26.11 -14.04
N ASP A 59 -1.67 -25.69 -13.17
CA ASP A 59 -1.36 -25.22 -11.81
C ASP A 59 -0.43 -26.19 -11.04
N ALA A 60 -0.56 -27.51 -11.28
CA ALA A 60 0.27 -28.54 -10.67
C ALA A 60 1.71 -28.54 -11.21
N GLU A 61 1.89 -28.42 -12.53
CA GLU A 61 3.22 -28.30 -13.15
C GLU A 61 3.92 -27.00 -12.73
N GLU A 62 3.18 -25.89 -12.63
CA GLU A 62 3.75 -24.61 -12.21
C GLU A 62 4.03 -24.55 -10.71
N THR A 63 3.22 -25.23 -9.88
CA THR A 63 3.52 -25.44 -8.44
C THR A 63 4.78 -26.29 -8.26
N LYS A 64 4.87 -27.45 -8.93
CA LYS A 64 6.06 -28.30 -8.85
C LYS A 64 7.32 -27.56 -9.33
N ARG A 65 7.21 -26.80 -10.41
CA ARG A 65 8.29 -25.95 -10.91
C ARG A 65 8.67 -24.84 -9.92
N GLN A 66 7.71 -24.33 -9.13
CA GLN A 66 7.98 -23.39 -8.06
C GLN A 66 8.79 -24.04 -6.94
N GLU A 67 8.42 -25.25 -6.52
CA GLU A 67 9.13 -26.04 -5.50
C GLU A 67 10.54 -26.47 -5.97
N GLU A 68 10.71 -26.75 -7.26
CA GLU A 68 12.01 -27.05 -7.88
C GLU A 68 12.93 -25.81 -7.98
N LEU A 69 12.36 -24.59 -8.09
CA LEU A 69 13.11 -23.34 -8.23
C LEU A 69 13.41 -22.64 -6.89
N TYR A 70 12.58 -22.87 -5.87
CA TYR A 70 12.62 -22.16 -4.60
C TYR A 70 12.54 -23.15 -3.44
N LEU A 71 13.61 -23.21 -2.65
CA LEU A 71 13.70 -24.12 -1.50
C LEU A 71 12.58 -23.83 -0.50
N LEU A 72 11.83 -24.87 -0.16
CA LEU A 72 10.78 -24.81 0.85
C LEU A 72 11.43 -24.65 2.25
N PRO A 73 10.83 -23.85 3.15
CA PRO A 73 11.38 -23.62 4.48
C PRO A 73 11.23 -24.86 5.38
N ASP A 74 12.21 -25.08 6.25
CA ASP A 74 12.17 -26.11 7.28
C ASP A 74 11.01 -25.91 8.26
N LEU A 75 10.45 -27.02 8.76
CA LEU A 75 9.36 -27.01 9.74
C LEU A 75 9.85 -26.46 11.08
N THR A 76 8.99 -25.68 11.75
CA THR A 76 9.31 -25.07 13.05
C THR A 76 8.96 -26.02 14.19
N PHE A 77 9.97 -26.48 14.92
CA PHE A 77 9.81 -27.19 16.18
C PHE A 77 9.37 -26.23 17.31
N PRO A 78 8.67 -26.69 18.37
CA PRO A 78 8.10 -25.81 19.40
C PRO A 78 9.10 -24.83 20.01
N GLU A 79 10.27 -25.30 20.44
CA GLU A 79 11.34 -24.47 21.02
C GLU A 79 12.29 -23.87 19.97
N GLY A 80 12.08 -24.19 18.69
CA GLY A 80 12.97 -23.77 17.60
C GLY A 80 12.96 -22.26 17.30
N PRO A 81 13.86 -21.81 16.40
CA PRO A 81 13.93 -20.42 15.97
C PRO A 81 12.66 -20.02 15.21
N ARG A 82 12.17 -18.80 15.47
CA ARG A 82 10.98 -18.22 14.84
C ARG A 82 11.42 -17.14 13.84
N PRO A 83 11.65 -17.46 12.55
CA PRO A 83 12.15 -16.50 11.57
C PRO A 83 11.20 -15.32 11.35
N LEU A 84 11.75 -14.18 10.97
CA LEU A 84 11.00 -13.00 10.53
C LEU A 84 10.94 -13.00 9.00
N TYR A 85 9.77 -12.75 8.41
CA TYR A 85 9.64 -12.56 6.96
C TYR A 85 9.22 -11.13 6.65
N TYR A 86 9.82 -10.54 5.62
CA TYR A 86 9.38 -9.28 5.02
C TYR A 86 8.93 -9.51 3.59
N THR A 87 7.91 -8.80 3.15
CA THR A 87 7.57 -8.69 1.72
C THR A 87 8.19 -7.43 1.16
N CYS A 88 8.50 -7.40 -0.13
CA CYS A 88 8.97 -6.21 -0.83
C CYS A 88 8.49 -6.21 -2.28
N ARG A 89 8.74 -5.11 -3.00
CA ARG A 89 8.60 -5.11 -4.46
C ARG A 89 9.62 -6.09 -5.05
N HIS A 90 9.18 -6.97 -5.96
CA HIS A 90 10.09 -7.86 -6.67
C HIS A 90 11.15 -7.05 -7.44
N GLY A 91 12.43 -7.44 -7.30
CA GLY A 91 13.60 -6.75 -7.81
C GLY A 91 14.36 -5.93 -6.75
N TYR A 92 13.78 -5.74 -5.57
CA TYR A 92 14.35 -4.95 -4.45
C TYR A 92 14.68 -5.81 -3.21
N GLU A 93 14.69 -7.14 -3.37
CA GLU A 93 15.02 -8.09 -2.30
C GLU A 93 16.44 -7.84 -1.77
N THR A 94 17.41 -7.61 -2.67
CA THR A 94 18.80 -7.27 -2.30
C THR A 94 18.90 -5.93 -1.59
N THR A 95 18.14 -4.92 -2.03
CA THR A 95 18.11 -3.59 -1.40
C THR A 95 17.58 -3.68 0.03
N LEU A 96 16.51 -4.44 0.26
CA LEU A 96 15.95 -4.69 1.60
C LEU A 96 16.92 -5.50 2.48
N ILE A 97 17.60 -6.51 1.92
CA ILE A 97 18.65 -7.26 2.64
C ILE A 97 19.78 -6.32 3.07
N GLY A 98 20.26 -5.46 2.18
CA GLY A 98 21.29 -4.46 2.48
C GLY A 98 20.86 -3.44 3.53
N GLU A 99 19.61 -2.96 3.48
CA GLU A 99 19.02 -2.08 4.49
C GLU A 99 19.02 -2.74 5.88
N ILE A 100 18.55 -4.00 5.97
CA ILE A 100 18.51 -4.77 7.22
C ILE A 100 19.92 -5.01 7.76
N GLN A 101 20.87 -5.40 6.90
CA GLN A 101 22.27 -5.63 7.29
C GLN A 101 22.96 -4.35 7.77
N LYS A 102 22.76 -3.22 7.07
CA LYS A 102 23.30 -1.91 7.45
C LYS A 102 22.75 -1.44 8.80
N PHE A 103 21.46 -1.67 9.05
CA PHE A 103 20.83 -1.37 10.34
C PHE A 103 21.36 -2.26 11.47
N ALA A 104 21.49 -3.57 11.24
CA ALA A 104 22.05 -4.51 12.22
C ALA A 104 23.50 -4.14 12.59
N LEU A 105 24.34 -3.84 11.59
CA LEU A 105 25.73 -3.43 11.79
C LEU A 105 25.85 -2.15 12.63
N LYS A 106 24.98 -1.15 12.39
CA LYS A 106 24.94 0.11 13.17
C LYS A 106 24.58 -0.09 14.66
N ARG A 107 23.98 -1.22 15.07
CA ARG A 107 23.61 -1.48 16.49
C ARG A 107 24.69 -2.18 17.32
N ALA A 108 25.74 -2.72 16.69
CA ALA A 108 26.91 -3.31 17.36
C ALA A 108 26.63 -4.40 18.43
N THR A 109 25.44 -5.02 18.42
CA THR A 109 25.13 -6.20 19.22
C THR A 109 25.71 -7.44 18.53
N GLY A 110 26.44 -8.28 19.26
CA GLY A 110 27.15 -9.45 18.71
C GLY A 110 26.29 -10.60 18.18
N GLY A 111 25.01 -10.35 17.89
CA GLY A 111 24.08 -11.30 17.28
C GLY A 111 24.20 -11.30 15.76
N ASN A 112 24.23 -12.50 15.17
CA ASN A 112 24.28 -12.67 13.72
C ASN A 112 22.88 -12.46 13.11
N VAL A 113 22.78 -11.57 12.12
CA VAL A 113 21.54 -11.31 11.36
C VAL A 113 21.72 -11.79 9.92
N VAL A 114 21.07 -12.91 9.59
CA VAL A 114 21.15 -13.53 8.27
C VAL A 114 19.84 -13.28 7.52
N ALA A 115 19.91 -12.52 6.43
CA ALA A 115 18.78 -12.24 5.56
C ALA A 115 18.97 -12.86 4.17
N THR A 116 17.95 -13.57 3.67
CA THR A 116 17.96 -14.28 2.39
C THR A 116 16.64 -14.10 1.64
N SER A 117 16.62 -14.30 0.32
CA SER A 117 15.41 -14.25 -0.49
C SER A 117 14.96 -15.66 -0.91
N PRO A 118 14.05 -16.31 -0.17
CA PRO A 118 13.53 -17.64 -0.55
C PRO A 118 12.55 -17.58 -1.72
N TYR A 119 11.93 -16.43 -1.99
CA TYR A 119 11.00 -16.24 -3.10
C TYR A 119 11.03 -14.78 -3.59
N PRO A 120 10.81 -14.48 -4.89
CA PRO A 120 10.87 -13.10 -5.34
C PRO A 120 9.74 -12.22 -4.75
N GLY A 121 10.13 -11.10 -4.16
CA GLY A 121 9.31 -10.22 -3.33
C GLY A 121 9.15 -10.69 -1.87
N LEU A 122 9.97 -11.64 -1.40
CA LEU A 122 9.97 -12.17 -0.04
C LEU A 122 11.40 -12.29 0.49
N VAL A 123 11.66 -11.75 1.69
CA VAL A 123 12.94 -11.84 2.40
C VAL A 123 12.70 -12.56 3.74
N LYS A 124 13.45 -13.64 3.99
CA LYS A 124 13.52 -14.33 5.29
C LYS A 124 14.70 -13.75 6.08
N VAL A 125 14.50 -13.47 7.36
CA VAL A 125 15.51 -13.02 8.31
C VAL A 125 15.56 -13.97 9.48
N VAL A 126 16.77 -14.37 9.86
CA VAL A 126 17.08 -15.06 11.11
C VAL A 126 18.00 -14.14 11.91
N ASP A 127 17.65 -13.91 13.17
CA ASP A 127 18.37 -13.02 14.08
C ASP A 127 18.56 -13.76 15.40
N ASP A 128 19.73 -14.37 15.56
CA ASP A 128 20.03 -15.26 16.68
C ASP A 128 20.30 -14.50 18.00
N GLY A 129 20.47 -13.16 17.93
CA GLY A 129 20.81 -12.33 19.09
C GLY A 129 19.78 -11.26 19.46
N GLY A 130 18.66 -11.15 18.73
CA GLY A 130 17.67 -10.09 18.94
C GLY A 130 18.22 -8.69 18.61
N THR A 131 19.14 -8.61 17.65
CA THR A 131 19.75 -7.36 17.15
C THR A 131 18.71 -6.44 16.52
N LEU A 132 17.71 -6.99 15.83
CA LEU A 132 16.60 -6.25 15.24
C LEU A 132 15.47 -6.05 16.27
N PRO A 133 14.91 -4.82 16.39
CA PRO A 133 13.65 -4.62 17.07
C PRO A 133 12.56 -5.52 16.47
N LYS A 134 11.75 -6.15 17.33
CA LYS A 134 10.65 -7.07 16.93
C LYS A 134 9.68 -6.50 15.88
N MET A 135 9.60 -5.18 15.78
CA MET A 135 8.74 -4.43 14.86
C MET A 135 9.53 -3.39 14.05
N TYR A 136 10.76 -3.71 13.64
CA TYR A 136 11.49 -2.90 12.68
C TYR A 136 10.66 -2.69 11.40
N ASP A 137 10.61 -1.45 10.88
CA ASP A 137 9.85 -1.05 9.69
C ASP A 137 10.81 -0.55 8.60
N PRO A 138 11.50 -1.46 7.87
CA PRO A 138 12.40 -1.07 6.78
C PRO A 138 11.65 -0.28 5.70
N VAL A 139 12.30 0.71 5.10
CA VAL A 139 11.78 1.49 3.96
C VAL A 139 11.42 0.55 2.80
N TYR A 140 12.26 -0.43 2.49
CA TYR A 140 12.05 -1.34 1.36
C TYR A 140 11.12 -2.54 1.63
N ALA A 141 10.58 -2.66 2.85
CA ALA A 141 9.59 -3.69 3.18
C ALA A 141 8.14 -3.18 2.97
N LEU A 142 7.28 -3.94 2.30
CA LEU A 142 5.85 -3.64 2.18
C LEU A 142 5.05 -4.17 3.38
N GLN A 143 5.46 -5.29 3.96
CA GLN A 143 4.86 -5.95 5.14
C GLN A 143 5.91 -6.71 5.94
N CYS A 144 5.66 -6.94 7.23
CA CYS A 144 6.38 -7.92 8.04
C CYS A 144 5.47 -9.05 8.54
N MET A 145 6.04 -10.23 8.76
CA MET A 145 5.47 -11.39 9.44
C MET A 145 6.50 -11.81 10.51
N PRO A 146 6.43 -11.29 11.74
CA PRO A 146 7.37 -11.60 12.81
C PRO A 146 7.06 -12.95 13.46
N GLU A 147 8.05 -13.55 14.12
CA GLU A 147 7.92 -14.79 14.92
C GLU A 147 7.22 -15.93 14.13
N CYS A 148 7.58 -16.12 12.85
CA CYS A 148 6.89 -17.07 12.00
C CYS A 148 7.06 -18.52 12.46
N VAL A 149 6.02 -19.30 12.20
CA VAL A 149 5.96 -20.75 12.34
C VAL A 149 5.77 -21.37 10.95
N VAL A 150 6.46 -22.48 10.69
CA VAL A 150 6.37 -23.23 9.43
C VAL A 150 5.77 -24.59 9.75
N VAL A 151 4.63 -24.90 9.13
CA VAL A 151 3.87 -26.14 9.38
C VAL A 151 3.53 -26.84 8.07
N SER A 152 3.27 -28.16 8.13
CA SER A 152 2.88 -28.97 6.99
C SER A 152 1.68 -29.85 7.31
N ALA A 153 0.69 -29.90 6.40
CA ALA A 153 -0.38 -30.90 6.41
C ALA A 153 -1.08 -31.05 5.05
N GLU A 154 -1.58 -32.24 4.75
CA GLU A 154 -2.21 -32.57 3.46
C GLU A 154 -3.55 -31.86 3.19
N SER A 155 -4.29 -31.51 4.24
CA SER A 155 -5.65 -30.96 4.13
C SER A 155 -5.75 -29.53 4.64
N ILE A 156 -6.69 -28.75 4.09
CA ILE A 156 -7.02 -27.37 4.52
C ILE A 156 -7.23 -27.30 6.04
N LYS A 157 -7.98 -28.26 6.59
CA LYS A 157 -8.26 -28.36 8.03
C LYS A 157 -7.07 -28.84 8.84
N GLY A 158 -6.19 -29.66 8.26
CA GLY A 158 -4.90 -30.01 8.84
C GLY A 158 -4.03 -28.77 9.02
N ILE A 159 -3.78 -28.01 7.95
CA ILE A 159 -2.94 -26.80 8.00
C ILE A 159 -3.52 -25.80 9.01
N ALA A 160 -4.84 -25.58 9.01
CA ALA A 160 -5.48 -24.72 10.00
C ALA A 160 -5.24 -25.17 11.45
N ARG A 161 -5.29 -26.48 11.75
CA ARG A 161 -4.99 -27.01 13.08
C ARG A 161 -3.52 -26.84 13.45
N GLU A 162 -2.60 -27.19 12.56
CA GLU A 162 -1.16 -27.08 12.85
C GLU A 162 -0.74 -25.63 13.09
N VAL A 163 -1.27 -24.68 12.31
CA VAL A 163 -1.06 -23.23 12.55
C VAL A 163 -1.54 -22.81 13.93
N LEU A 164 -2.74 -23.24 14.36
CA LEU A 164 -3.26 -22.88 15.69
C LEU A 164 -2.47 -23.58 16.80
N SER A 165 -2.11 -24.85 16.63
CA SER A 165 -1.29 -25.61 17.59
C SER A 165 0.08 -24.92 17.80
N ALA A 166 0.76 -24.55 16.71
CA ALA A 166 2.09 -23.95 16.75
C ALA A 166 2.14 -22.49 17.25
N LEU A 167 1.01 -21.75 17.22
CA LEU A 167 0.90 -20.34 17.66
C LEU A 167 0.17 -20.15 19.00
N LEU A 168 -0.81 -21.00 19.31
CA LEU A 168 -1.78 -20.82 20.41
C LEU A 168 -2.00 -22.09 21.26
N GLY A 169 -1.32 -23.19 20.93
CA GLY A 169 -1.42 -24.47 21.63
C GLY A 169 -2.71 -25.22 21.32
N SER A 170 -2.77 -26.48 21.76
CA SER A 170 -4.01 -27.27 21.75
C SER A 170 -4.80 -27.02 23.03
N ASP A 171 -6.13 -27.15 22.97
CA ASP A 171 -7.00 -27.09 24.15
C ASP A 171 -6.87 -28.37 25.03
N GLU A 172 -6.20 -29.41 24.53
CA GLU A 172 -6.07 -30.73 25.15
C GLU A 172 -4.78 -30.89 25.99
N ILE A 173 -3.80 -29.99 25.84
CA ILE A 173 -2.52 -30.03 26.57
C ILE A 173 -2.47 -28.80 27.49
N GLN A 174 -2.69 -29.01 28.80
CA GLN A 174 -2.68 -27.93 29.79
C GLN A 174 -1.29 -27.32 29.98
N ASP A 175 -0.22 -28.10 29.79
CA ASP A 175 1.17 -27.66 29.83
C ASP A 175 1.77 -27.61 28.41
N ALA A 176 1.45 -26.55 27.65
CA ALA A 176 2.15 -26.29 26.39
C ALA A 176 3.62 -25.94 26.69
N PRO A 177 4.62 -26.67 26.13
CA PRO A 177 6.01 -26.54 26.58
C PRO A 177 6.68 -25.20 26.22
N ASP A 178 6.23 -24.52 25.15
CA ASP A 178 6.76 -23.22 24.74
C ASP A 178 6.01 -22.07 25.44
N GLU A 179 6.70 -21.33 26.30
CA GLU A 179 6.19 -20.13 26.99
C GLU A 179 5.62 -19.09 26.01
N ARG A 180 6.20 -18.95 24.81
CA ARG A 180 5.73 -18.01 23.77
C ARG A 180 4.33 -18.34 23.29
N ILE A 181 3.98 -19.63 23.23
CA ILE A 181 2.65 -20.11 22.86
C ILE A 181 1.65 -19.76 23.97
N GLN A 182 2.02 -19.99 25.24
CA GLN A 182 1.18 -19.64 26.39
C GLN A 182 0.90 -18.13 26.44
N GLN A 183 1.95 -17.29 26.33
CA GLN A 183 1.84 -15.83 26.30
C GLN A 183 0.97 -15.36 25.12
N SER A 184 1.20 -15.89 23.90
CA SER A 184 0.41 -15.53 22.71
C SER A 184 -1.07 -15.86 22.87
N ARG A 185 -1.37 -17.03 23.46
CA ARG A 185 -2.74 -17.44 23.78
C ARG A 185 -3.40 -16.53 24.81
N GLN A 186 -2.72 -16.22 25.92
CA GLN A 186 -3.23 -15.33 26.96
C GLN A 186 -3.52 -13.92 26.42
N HIS A 187 -2.60 -13.35 25.63
CA HIS A 187 -2.79 -12.05 25.00
C HIS A 187 -3.99 -12.04 24.03
N LEU A 188 -4.17 -13.09 23.21
CA LEU A 188 -5.31 -13.15 22.28
C LEU A 188 -6.65 -13.42 22.99
N LEU A 189 -6.65 -14.09 24.16
CA LEU A 189 -7.84 -14.23 25.02
C LEU A 189 -8.26 -12.88 25.63
N ALA A 190 -7.29 -12.03 26.01
CA ALA A 190 -7.53 -10.69 26.54
C ALA A 190 -7.87 -9.65 25.45
N ALA A 191 -7.62 -9.96 24.17
CA ALA A 191 -7.75 -9.01 23.08
C ALA A 191 -9.22 -8.60 22.80
N PRO A 192 -9.51 -7.31 22.46
CA PRO A 192 -10.87 -6.82 22.28
C PRO A 192 -11.66 -7.56 21.18
N LYS A 193 -12.98 -7.68 21.36
CA LYS A 193 -13.87 -8.34 20.39
C LYS A 193 -13.77 -7.70 19.00
N GLY A 194 -13.39 -8.48 18.00
CA GLY A 194 -13.20 -8.02 16.63
C GLY A 194 -11.87 -7.32 16.33
N SER A 195 -10.87 -7.45 17.20
CA SER A 195 -9.51 -6.94 16.95
C SER A 195 -8.69 -7.78 15.96
N LEU A 196 -9.04 -9.05 15.73
CA LEU A 196 -8.24 -9.96 14.93
C LEU A 196 -8.65 -9.95 13.45
N THR A 197 -7.72 -9.51 12.59
CA THR A 197 -7.77 -9.72 11.14
C THR A 197 -6.98 -10.96 10.75
N ILE A 198 -7.43 -11.67 9.71
CA ILE A 198 -6.72 -12.80 9.11
C ILE A 198 -6.36 -12.48 7.65
N HIS A 199 -5.09 -12.61 7.27
CA HIS A 199 -4.61 -12.46 5.90
C HIS A 199 -4.22 -13.82 5.31
N SER A 200 -4.93 -14.23 4.27
CA SER A 200 -4.57 -15.39 3.44
C SER A 200 -3.69 -14.97 2.27
N LEU A 201 -2.46 -15.47 2.28
CA LEU A 201 -1.36 -15.03 1.42
C LEU A 201 -0.81 -16.20 0.60
N VAL A 202 -0.21 -15.89 -0.55
CA VAL A 202 0.62 -16.81 -1.36
C VAL A 202 1.79 -16.04 -1.97
N PRO A 203 2.98 -16.64 -2.17
CA PRO A 203 4.16 -15.92 -2.67
C PRO A 203 3.96 -15.21 -4.01
N GLY A 204 3.13 -15.78 -4.91
CA GLY A 204 2.82 -15.16 -6.21
C GLY A 204 2.19 -13.76 -6.12
N MET A 205 1.54 -13.42 -5.01
CA MET A 205 1.01 -12.06 -4.77
C MET A 205 2.12 -11.00 -4.66
N CYS A 206 3.31 -11.34 -4.13
CA CYS A 206 4.44 -10.41 -4.03
C CYS A 206 4.96 -9.94 -5.40
N LYS A 207 4.70 -10.73 -6.46
CA LYS A 207 4.99 -10.38 -7.86
C LYS A 207 3.88 -9.55 -8.53
N GLY A 208 2.83 -9.16 -7.80
CA GLY A 208 1.66 -8.47 -8.34
C GLY A 208 0.77 -9.34 -9.25
N GLN A 209 0.84 -10.67 -9.11
CA GLN A 209 -0.04 -11.56 -9.89
C GLN A 209 -1.51 -11.33 -9.52
N THR A 210 -2.38 -11.20 -10.52
CA THR A 210 -3.82 -10.97 -10.31
C THR A 210 -4.58 -12.23 -9.88
N ASN A 211 -4.11 -13.41 -10.31
CA ASN A 211 -4.68 -14.72 -9.96
C ASN A 211 -3.54 -15.70 -9.62
N PRO A 212 -2.83 -15.51 -8.50
CA PRO A 212 -1.72 -16.37 -8.13
C PRO A 212 -2.20 -17.77 -7.75
N ILE A 213 -1.36 -18.77 -8.06
CA ILE A 213 -1.64 -20.18 -7.80
C ILE A 213 -1.79 -20.40 -6.29
N MET A 214 -2.60 -21.38 -5.90
CA MET A 214 -2.96 -21.70 -4.51
C MET A 214 -3.73 -20.62 -3.74
N GLN A 215 -3.97 -19.41 -4.28
CA GLN A 215 -4.67 -18.35 -3.55
C GLN A 215 -6.03 -18.82 -3.02
N ARG A 216 -6.82 -19.53 -3.84
CA ARG A 216 -8.10 -20.15 -3.43
C ARG A 216 -7.96 -21.14 -2.26
N ARG A 217 -6.85 -21.89 -2.18
CA ARG A 217 -6.57 -22.83 -1.08
C ARG A 217 -6.17 -22.06 0.18
N SER A 218 -5.29 -21.07 0.05
CA SER A 218 -4.91 -20.16 1.14
C SER A 218 -6.11 -19.42 1.75
N THR A 219 -7.03 -18.92 0.91
CA THR A 219 -8.31 -18.31 1.37
C THR A 219 -9.13 -19.29 2.20
N LYS A 220 -9.34 -20.52 1.73
CA LYS A 220 -10.09 -21.55 2.48
C LYS A 220 -9.43 -21.94 3.81
N ILE A 221 -8.10 -21.91 3.90
CA ILE A 221 -7.41 -22.13 5.18
C ILE A 221 -7.67 -20.96 6.13
N GLY A 222 -7.65 -19.71 5.64
CA GLY A 222 -8.03 -18.53 6.42
C GLY A 222 -9.49 -18.55 6.90
N GLU A 223 -10.41 -19.04 6.07
CA GLU A 223 -11.82 -19.26 6.42
C GLU A 223 -11.96 -20.30 7.54
N GLU A 224 -11.29 -21.46 7.45
CA GLU A 224 -11.29 -22.49 8.50
C GLU A 224 -10.67 -21.97 9.79
N LEU A 225 -9.51 -21.28 9.71
CA LEU A 225 -8.88 -20.60 10.85
C LEU A 225 -9.85 -19.63 11.53
N SER A 226 -10.57 -18.80 10.76
CA SER A 226 -11.57 -17.88 11.28
C SER A 226 -12.70 -18.62 12.01
N GLN A 227 -13.19 -19.74 11.48
CA GLN A 227 -14.23 -20.56 12.10
C GLN A 227 -13.76 -21.23 13.40
N MET A 228 -12.51 -21.70 13.44
CA MET A 228 -11.91 -22.28 14.65
C MET A 228 -11.71 -21.21 15.73
N LEU A 229 -11.05 -20.10 15.40
CA LEU A 229 -10.73 -19.02 16.35
C LEU A 229 -11.97 -18.38 16.97
N LYS A 230 -13.08 -18.23 16.21
CA LYS A 230 -14.35 -17.68 16.71
C LYS A 230 -14.94 -18.46 17.89
N LYS A 231 -14.59 -19.74 18.06
CA LYS A 231 -15.06 -20.57 19.17
C LYS A 231 -14.46 -20.07 20.49
N SER A 232 -13.13 -19.98 20.56
CA SER A 232 -12.41 -19.73 21.81
C SER A 232 -12.06 -18.25 22.03
N PHE A 233 -11.86 -17.45 20.97
CA PHE A 233 -11.35 -16.08 21.07
C PHE A 233 -12.39 -15.03 20.67
N ALA A 234 -12.66 -14.09 21.57
CA ALA A 234 -13.56 -12.96 21.29
C ALA A 234 -13.02 -12.07 20.15
N ALA A 235 -11.70 -11.90 20.07
CA ALA A 235 -11.00 -11.14 19.04
C ALA A 235 -11.36 -11.53 17.60
N ALA A 236 -11.63 -12.82 17.35
CA ALA A 236 -12.00 -13.33 16.02
C ALA A 236 -13.49 -13.18 15.66
N ARG A 237 -14.34 -12.78 16.61
CA ARG A 237 -15.79 -12.56 16.41
C ARG A 237 -16.03 -11.14 15.89
N LYS A 238 -17.11 -10.90 15.15
CA LYS A 238 -17.41 -9.56 14.61
C LYS A 238 -17.47 -8.52 15.74
N ALA A 239 -16.78 -7.39 15.56
CA ALA A 239 -16.87 -6.23 16.46
C ALA A 239 -18.34 -5.79 16.64
N PRO A 240 -18.71 -5.20 17.79
CA PRO A 240 -20.00 -4.54 17.93
C PRO A 240 -20.11 -3.40 16.89
N ALA A 241 -21.32 -3.19 16.37
CA ALA A 241 -21.63 -1.95 15.68
C ALA A 241 -21.94 -0.86 16.72
N ASP A 242 -21.62 0.38 16.41
CA ASP A 242 -22.11 1.54 17.17
C ASP A 242 -23.58 1.85 16.85
N ASP A 243 -24.14 2.84 17.54
CA ASP A 243 -25.54 3.26 17.40
C ASP A 243 -25.88 3.75 15.97
N ASN A 244 -24.88 4.11 15.16
CA ASN A 244 -25.00 4.53 13.77
C ASN A 244 -24.76 3.39 12.77
N ALA A 245 -24.72 2.13 13.25
CA ALA A 245 -24.35 0.93 12.50
C ALA A 245 -22.92 0.94 11.91
N ASN A 246 -22.07 1.90 12.28
CA ASN A 246 -20.66 1.89 11.90
C ASN A 246 -19.93 0.85 12.75
N THR A 247 -18.97 0.16 12.13
CA THR A 247 -18.13 -0.78 12.88
C THR A 247 -17.02 0.02 13.54
N THR A 248 -17.14 0.30 14.84
CA THR A 248 -16.06 0.87 15.64
C THR A 248 -14.83 -0.04 15.55
N GLN A 249 -13.82 0.39 14.79
CA GLN A 249 -12.56 -0.35 14.72
C GLN A 249 -11.88 -0.27 16.09
N PRO A 250 -11.53 -1.41 16.71
CA PRO A 250 -10.84 -1.38 17.99
C PRO A 250 -9.48 -0.68 17.84
N GLN A 251 -9.10 0.08 18.88
CA GLN A 251 -7.80 0.76 18.94
C GLN A 251 -6.66 -0.26 18.89
N GLU A 252 -6.83 -1.37 19.59
CA GLU A 252 -5.94 -2.52 19.50
C GLU A 252 -6.33 -3.43 18.33
N ARG A 253 -5.34 -3.75 17.50
CA ARG A 253 -5.49 -4.60 16.32
C ARG A 253 -4.52 -5.78 16.37
N TRP A 254 -5.01 -6.96 16.04
CA TRP A 254 -4.26 -8.19 15.93
C TRP A 254 -4.30 -8.68 14.49
N LEU A 255 -3.22 -9.32 14.06
CA LEU A 255 -3.08 -9.82 12.71
C LEU A 255 -2.53 -11.25 12.72
N LEU A 256 -3.31 -12.18 12.18
CA LEU A 256 -2.87 -13.52 11.82
C LEU A 256 -2.62 -13.56 10.31
N GLN A 257 -1.36 -13.77 9.91
CA GLN A 257 -0.97 -13.90 8.51
C GLN A 257 -0.65 -15.36 8.24
N ILE A 258 -1.15 -15.92 7.13
CA ILE A 258 -0.78 -17.25 6.66
C ILE A 258 -0.38 -17.19 5.18
N MET A 259 0.85 -17.58 4.88
CA MET A 259 1.41 -17.68 3.53
C MET A 259 1.60 -19.14 3.15
N LEU A 260 0.77 -19.63 2.24
CA LEU A 260 0.84 -20.98 1.71
C LEU A 260 1.92 -21.03 0.61
N GLN A 261 3.05 -21.70 0.89
CA GLN A 261 4.23 -21.74 0.01
C GLN A 261 4.26 -22.99 -0.89
N SER A 262 3.67 -24.09 -0.42
CA SER A 262 3.37 -25.30 -1.21
C SER A 262 1.93 -25.76 -0.91
N PRO A 263 1.38 -26.80 -1.58
CA PRO A 263 0.06 -27.32 -1.27
C PRO A 263 -0.10 -27.77 0.19
N SER A 264 0.97 -28.24 0.83
CA SER A 264 0.99 -28.73 2.21
C SER A 264 1.67 -27.79 3.21
N ILE A 265 2.66 -26.99 2.79
CA ILE A 265 3.48 -26.14 3.68
C ILE A 265 2.97 -24.70 3.73
N ALA A 266 2.73 -24.22 4.95
CA ALA A 266 2.37 -22.83 5.23
C ALA A 266 3.30 -22.20 6.28
N VAL A 267 3.61 -20.93 6.05
CA VAL A 267 4.28 -20.04 7.01
C VAL A 267 3.22 -19.16 7.66
N ALA A 268 3.13 -19.11 8.98
CA ALA A 268 2.14 -18.30 9.70
C ALA A 268 2.74 -17.45 10.81
N SER A 269 2.13 -16.30 11.08
CA SER A 269 2.54 -15.33 12.11
C SER A 269 1.30 -14.74 12.76
N LEU A 270 1.26 -14.71 14.09
CA LEU A 270 0.24 -14.00 14.87
C LEU A 270 0.93 -12.88 15.65
N THR A 271 0.45 -11.65 15.49
CA THR A 271 1.04 -10.52 16.22
C THR A 271 0.04 -9.40 16.49
N LYS A 272 0.37 -8.55 17.46
CA LYS A 272 -0.33 -7.30 17.77
C LYS A 272 0.28 -6.18 16.94
N CYS A 273 -0.53 -5.49 16.15
CA CYS A 273 -0.07 -4.37 15.34
C CYS A 273 0.31 -3.18 16.24
N GLN A 274 1.43 -2.54 15.93
CA GLN A 274 1.83 -1.26 16.52
C GLN A 274 1.32 -0.10 15.65
N SER A 275 1.03 1.05 16.26
CA SER A 275 0.86 2.31 15.52
C SER A 275 2.23 2.95 15.35
N ILE A 276 2.60 3.27 14.11
CA ILE A 276 3.97 3.68 13.74
C ILE A 276 4.02 4.81 12.71
N GLY A 277 2.90 5.45 12.44
CA GLY A 277 2.80 6.58 11.51
C GLY A 277 1.84 7.64 12.06
N PRO A 278 1.76 8.80 11.41
CA PRO A 278 1.08 9.95 11.97
C PRO A 278 -0.44 9.78 12.06
N GLY A 279 -1.03 8.92 11.21
CA GLY A 279 -2.45 8.63 11.23
C GLY A 279 -2.85 7.49 12.16
N LYS A 280 -4.03 7.61 12.77
CA LYS A 280 -4.64 6.58 13.65
C LYS A 280 -4.78 5.20 12.97
N ASN A 281 -4.76 5.15 11.63
CA ASN A 281 -4.82 3.90 10.85
C ASN A 281 -3.45 3.37 10.39
N ALA A 282 -2.37 4.15 10.53
CA ALA A 282 -1.01 3.72 10.19
C ALA A 282 -0.53 2.68 11.22
N CYS A 283 -0.40 1.44 10.76
CA CYS A 283 -0.04 0.31 11.61
C CYS A 283 1.00 -0.62 10.96
N TRP A 284 1.76 -1.30 11.81
CA TRP A 284 2.78 -2.28 11.42
C TRP A 284 2.73 -3.53 12.31
N PRO A 285 2.68 -4.74 11.73
CA PRO A 285 2.36 -4.99 10.32
C PRO A 285 0.99 -4.40 9.92
N ASN A 286 0.83 -4.09 8.63
CA ASN A 286 -0.39 -3.50 8.10
C ASN A 286 -1.52 -4.54 8.14
N CYS A 287 -2.54 -4.31 8.98
CA CYS A 287 -3.69 -5.22 9.09
C CYS A 287 -4.80 -4.96 8.07
N ILE A 288 -4.80 -3.82 7.38
CA ILE A 288 -5.84 -3.42 6.42
C ILE A 288 -5.53 -4.02 5.03
N HIS A 289 -4.28 -3.88 4.59
CA HIS A 289 -3.84 -4.21 3.23
C HIS A 289 -2.91 -5.43 3.23
N PRO A 290 -3.35 -6.61 2.74
CA PRO A 290 -2.52 -7.82 2.70
C PRO A 290 -1.20 -7.63 1.94
N LEU A 291 -0.10 -8.12 2.53
CA LEU A 291 1.28 -7.89 2.06
C LEU A 291 1.69 -6.41 1.93
N GLY A 292 0.93 -5.48 2.51
CA GLY A 292 1.10 -4.04 2.29
C GLY A 292 0.63 -3.55 0.92
N LEU A 293 -0.03 -4.41 0.13
CA LEU A 293 -0.46 -4.10 -1.24
C LEU A 293 -1.82 -3.40 -1.24
N VAL A 294 -1.79 -2.08 -1.36
CA VAL A 294 -3.00 -1.24 -1.47
C VAL A 294 -3.63 -1.42 -2.85
N LYS A 295 -4.95 -1.66 -2.90
CA LYS A 295 -5.71 -1.68 -4.16
C LYS A 295 -6.00 -0.26 -4.61
N VAL A 296 -5.16 0.25 -5.49
CA VAL A 296 -5.20 1.65 -5.96
C VAL A 296 -5.68 1.82 -7.41
N ASP A 297 -5.96 0.75 -8.15
CA ASP A 297 -6.37 0.86 -9.55
C ASP A 297 -7.74 1.54 -9.71
N ILE A 298 -7.74 2.61 -10.50
CA ILE A 298 -8.92 3.38 -10.93
C ILE A 298 -9.28 2.96 -12.36
N GLU A 299 -10.56 2.64 -12.61
CA GLU A 299 -11.03 2.22 -13.94
C GLU A 299 -11.17 3.39 -14.93
N GLU A 300 -11.53 4.58 -14.44
CA GLU A 300 -11.63 5.78 -15.27
C GLU A 300 -10.27 6.23 -15.82
N ARG A 301 -10.31 6.93 -16.96
CA ARG A 301 -9.10 7.52 -17.54
C ARG A 301 -8.54 8.60 -16.61
N MET A 302 -7.30 8.38 -16.16
CA MET A 302 -6.48 9.31 -15.39
C MET A 302 -5.38 9.92 -16.26
N PRO A 303 -4.92 11.16 -16.02
CA PRO A 303 -3.88 11.81 -16.85
C PRO A 303 -2.52 11.11 -16.85
N SER A 304 -2.15 10.48 -15.73
CA SER A 304 -0.90 9.71 -15.55
C SER A 304 -1.13 8.63 -14.50
N SER A 305 -0.51 7.45 -14.64
CA SER A 305 -0.58 6.37 -13.65
C SER A 305 0.18 6.65 -12.35
N ALA A 306 0.93 7.75 -12.28
CA ALA A 306 1.67 8.17 -11.09
C ALA A 306 0.79 8.29 -9.84
N TYR A 307 -0.51 8.54 -9.99
CA TYR A 307 -1.47 8.67 -8.89
C TYR A 307 -1.48 7.47 -7.94
N ARG A 308 -1.09 6.27 -8.41
CA ARG A 308 -1.07 5.05 -7.60
C ARG A 308 -0.14 5.19 -6.38
N LYS A 309 1.00 5.84 -6.56
CA LYS A 309 1.97 6.14 -5.49
C LYS A 309 1.35 7.00 -4.38
N LEU A 310 0.57 8.03 -4.78
CA LEU A 310 -0.12 8.93 -3.86
C LEU A 310 -1.19 8.18 -3.06
N MET A 311 -1.97 7.33 -3.73
CA MET A 311 -2.99 6.51 -3.06
C MET A 311 -2.37 5.46 -2.12
N GLU A 312 -1.25 4.85 -2.48
CA GLU A 312 -0.46 3.99 -1.57
C GLU A 312 0.04 4.79 -0.36
N GLY A 313 0.55 6.01 -0.58
CA GLY A 313 0.98 6.94 0.47
C GLY A 313 -0.13 7.32 1.45
N ILE A 314 -1.29 7.76 0.96
CA ILE A 314 -2.44 8.14 1.80
C ILE A 314 -2.88 6.97 2.69
N GLU A 315 -3.01 5.78 2.11
CA GLU A 315 -3.44 4.57 2.84
C GLU A 315 -2.41 4.10 3.87
N CYS A 316 -1.11 4.23 3.56
CA CYS A 316 -0.02 3.86 4.46
C CYS A 316 0.20 4.90 5.59
N MET A 317 0.00 6.18 5.29
CA MET A 317 0.05 7.31 6.23
C MET A 317 -1.09 7.27 7.24
N GLY A 318 -2.22 6.67 6.87
CA GLY A 318 -3.39 6.49 7.74
C GLY A 318 -4.13 7.79 8.07
N ILE A 319 -3.81 8.89 7.36
CA ILE A 319 -4.51 10.17 7.37
C ILE A 319 -5.07 10.36 5.96
N ARG A 320 -6.31 10.82 5.85
CA ARG A 320 -6.93 11.20 4.57
C ARG A 320 -7.25 12.70 4.58
N PRO A 321 -7.09 13.40 3.45
CA PRO A 321 -7.60 14.76 3.32
C PRO A 321 -9.13 14.77 3.29
N THR A 322 -9.71 15.92 3.57
CA THR A 322 -11.15 16.22 3.51
C THR A 322 -11.46 17.13 2.33
N ASP A 323 -12.74 17.39 2.05
CA ASP A 323 -13.15 18.38 1.05
C ASP A 323 -12.76 19.83 1.44
N THR A 324 -12.59 20.11 2.73
CA THR A 324 -12.06 21.39 3.24
C THR A 324 -10.54 21.54 3.09
N THR A 325 -9.81 20.44 2.88
CA THR A 325 -8.36 20.44 2.73
C THR A 325 -7.97 21.15 1.42
N THR A 326 -6.93 21.99 1.49
CA THR A 326 -6.29 22.59 0.31
C THR A 326 -4.99 21.86 0.00
N ILE A 327 -4.91 21.25 -1.18
CA ILE A 327 -3.73 20.56 -1.68
C ILE A 327 -2.87 21.52 -2.49
N VAL A 328 -1.56 21.53 -2.26
CA VAL A 328 -0.57 22.07 -3.19
C VAL A 328 0.09 20.89 -3.89
N ASP A 329 -0.14 20.75 -5.21
CA ASP A 329 0.47 19.71 -6.05
C ASP A 329 1.65 20.33 -6.80
N LEU A 330 2.87 19.98 -6.38
CA LEU A 330 4.13 20.49 -6.93
C LEU A 330 4.63 19.57 -8.05
N GLY A 331 4.93 20.13 -9.22
CA GLY A 331 5.24 19.35 -10.42
C GLY A 331 4.03 18.60 -10.94
N ALA A 332 2.87 19.25 -10.91
CA ALA A 332 1.58 18.61 -11.09
C ALA A 332 1.37 18.00 -12.50
N CYS A 333 2.08 18.43 -13.54
CA CYS A 333 1.83 18.00 -14.92
C CYS A 333 2.08 16.48 -15.12
N PRO A 334 1.17 15.73 -15.79
CA PRO A 334 -0.05 16.15 -16.50
C PRO A 334 -1.33 16.16 -15.64
N GLY A 335 -1.21 15.99 -14.32
CA GLY A 335 -2.30 16.10 -13.36
C GLY A 335 -2.78 14.77 -12.77
N GLY A 336 -1.94 13.74 -12.75
CA GLY A 336 -2.32 12.43 -12.17
C GLY A 336 -2.70 12.54 -10.68
N TRP A 337 -1.88 13.25 -9.90
CA TRP A 337 -2.05 13.45 -8.47
C TRP A 337 -3.21 14.42 -8.18
N THR A 338 -3.19 15.62 -8.78
CA THR A 338 -4.33 16.57 -8.83
C THR A 338 -5.66 15.86 -9.13
N SER A 339 -5.72 15.02 -10.17
CA SER A 339 -6.96 14.36 -10.59
C SER A 339 -7.53 13.39 -9.56
N VAL A 340 -6.70 12.76 -8.71
CA VAL A 340 -7.19 11.92 -7.61
C VAL A 340 -7.76 12.81 -6.51
N MET A 341 -7.02 13.83 -6.09
CA MET A 341 -7.46 14.76 -5.05
C MET A 341 -8.79 15.43 -5.39
N ARG A 342 -8.97 15.82 -6.66
CA ARG A 342 -10.24 16.35 -7.17
C ARG A 342 -11.37 15.32 -7.22
N ARG A 343 -11.15 14.13 -7.80
CA ARG A 343 -12.24 13.17 -8.06
C ARG A 343 -12.64 12.32 -6.85
N TYR A 344 -11.70 12.02 -5.94
CA TYR A 344 -11.90 11.04 -4.87
C TYR A 344 -11.94 11.66 -3.46
N PHE A 345 -11.37 12.84 -3.28
CA PHE A 345 -11.36 13.55 -1.99
C PHE A 345 -12.07 14.92 -2.04
N ASN A 346 -12.45 15.39 -3.24
CA ASN A 346 -13.09 16.67 -3.51
C ASN A 346 -12.32 17.92 -3.02
N CYS A 347 -11.04 17.79 -2.68
CA CYS A 347 -10.20 18.87 -2.15
C CYS A 347 -10.03 20.02 -3.14
N ARG A 348 -9.80 21.25 -2.66
CA ARG A 348 -9.26 22.33 -3.50
C ARG A 348 -7.81 21.99 -3.86
N VAL A 349 -7.37 22.24 -5.09
CA VAL A 349 -5.98 22.00 -5.52
C VAL A 349 -5.37 23.27 -6.10
N ILE A 350 -4.19 23.64 -5.61
CA ILE A 350 -3.28 24.59 -6.25
C ILE A 350 -2.21 23.74 -6.95
N ALA A 351 -2.26 23.71 -8.28
CA ALA A 351 -1.38 22.87 -9.10
C ALA A 351 -0.26 23.72 -9.68
N VAL A 352 0.99 23.42 -9.32
CA VAL A 352 2.17 24.21 -9.67
C VAL A 352 3.02 23.42 -10.66
N ASP A 353 3.18 23.95 -11.87
CA ASP A 353 4.05 23.38 -12.89
C ASP A 353 4.48 24.44 -13.92
N ARG A 354 5.48 24.14 -14.74
CA ARG A 354 5.87 24.98 -15.88
C ARG A 354 4.99 24.73 -17.12
N SER A 355 4.27 23.61 -17.14
CA SER A 355 3.41 23.14 -18.23
C SER A 355 1.95 23.00 -17.78
N GLU A 356 1.00 23.18 -18.69
CA GLU A 356 -0.43 23.00 -18.38
C GLU A 356 -0.80 21.54 -18.07
N LEU A 357 -1.83 21.35 -17.24
CA LEU A 357 -2.39 20.03 -16.92
C LEU A 357 -3.26 19.49 -18.06
N ASP A 358 -3.79 18.28 -17.88
CA ASP A 358 -4.90 17.78 -18.72
C ASP A 358 -6.04 18.82 -18.83
N PRO A 359 -6.59 19.08 -20.04
CA PRO A 359 -7.61 20.11 -20.26
C PRO A 359 -8.90 19.96 -19.45
N VAL A 360 -9.19 18.80 -18.86
CA VAL A 360 -10.31 18.62 -17.93
C VAL A 360 -10.00 19.27 -16.58
N LEU A 361 -8.76 19.15 -16.09
CA LEU A 361 -8.32 19.76 -14.83
C LEU A 361 -8.13 21.27 -14.96
N MET A 362 -7.62 21.73 -16.10
CA MET A 362 -7.51 23.17 -16.41
C MET A 362 -8.87 23.90 -16.45
N LYS A 363 -9.99 23.16 -16.47
CA LYS A 363 -11.36 23.68 -16.45
C LYS A 363 -12.11 23.41 -15.15
N ASP A 364 -11.51 22.71 -14.19
CA ASP A 364 -12.11 22.45 -12.89
C ASP A 364 -12.02 23.73 -12.02
N PRO A 365 -13.15 24.33 -11.58
CA PRO A 365 -13.14 25.59 -10.83
C PRO A 365 -12.51 25.47 -9.42
N MET A 366 -12.21 24.26 -8.95
CA MET A 366 -11.48 24.02 -7.71
C MET A 366 -9.98 23.71 -7.94
N VAL A 367 -9.51 23.73 -9.18
CA VAL A 367 -8.09 23.66 -9.55
C VAL A 367 -7.59 25.05 -9.92
N THR A 368 -6.65 25.58 -9.14
CA THR A 368 -5.92 26.81 -9.47
C THR A 368 -4.56 26.44 -10.05
N PHE A 369 -4.38 26.59 -11.35
CA PHE A 369 -3.09 26.38 -11.99
C PHE A 369 -2.16 27.60 -11.78
N VAL A 370 -0.95 27.35 -11.28
CA VAL A 370 0.11 28.34 -11.11
C VAL A 370 1.28 27.95 -11.99
N LYS A 371 1.57 28.77 -13.00
CA LYS A 371 2.75 28.56 -13.85
C LYS A 371 4.02 28.96 -13.10
N GLY A 372 4.79 27.98 -12.62
CA GLY A 372 5.90 28.22 -11.70
C GLY A 372 6.88 27.06 -11.56
N ASP A 373 7.83 27.21 -10.65
CA ASP A 373 8.79 26.17 -10.26
C ASP A 373 8.37 25.55 -8.92
N ALA A 374 8.33 24.22 -8.87
CA ALA A 374 8.02 23.45 -7.67
C ALA A 374 8.92 23.79 -6.48
N PHE A 375 10.20 24.14 -6.72
CA PHE A 375 11.17 24.37 -5.67
C PHE A 375 11.27 25.82 -5.18
N THR A 376 10.55 26.76 -5.79
CA THR A 376 10.52 28.16 -5.34
C THR A 376 9.11 28.65 -5.02
N TYR A 377 8.09 27.81 -5.25
CA TYR A 377 6.71 28.10 -4.89
C TYR A 377 6.49 27.97 -3.38
N GLU A 378 5.94 29.03 -2.78
CA GLU A 378 5.34 28.99 -1.46
C GLU A 378 3.84 29.33 -1.58
N PRO A 379 2.96 28.61 -0.87
CA PRO A 379 1.54 28.92 -0.86
C PRO A 379 1.26 30.26 -0.15
N PRO A 380 0.10 30.90 -0.41
CA PRO A 380 -0.37 32.01 0.41
C PRO A 380 -0.38 31.65 1.90
N LEU A 381 -0.15 32.64 2.77
CA LEU A 381 -0.11 32.50 4.24
C LEU A 381 -1.26 31.61 4.74
N ASN A 382 -0.90 30.46 5.30
CA ASN A 382 -1.86 29.39 5.56
C ASN A 382 -2.79 29.66 6.76
N ASN A 383 -2.47 30.60 7.65
CA ASN A 383 -3.36 31.13 8.72
C ASN A 383 -4.15 30.08 9.53
N GLY A 384 -3.61 28.87 9.70
CA GLY A 384 -4.28 27.75 10.40
C GLY A 384 -5.18 26.86 9.55
N ALA A 385 -5.27 27.08 8.24
CA ALA A 385 -5.99 26.22 7.30
C ALA A 385 -5.27 24.86 7.06
N ASP A 386 -6.05 23.82 6.75
CA ASP A 386 -5.56 22.49 6.43
C ASP A 386 -4.93 22.44 5.03
N TYR A 387 -3.66 22.82 4.96
CA TYR A 387 -2.83 22.73 3.76
C TYR A 387 -2.07 21.40 3.74
N TRP A 388 -2.11 20.70 2.61
CA TRP A 388 -1.25 19.55 2.32
C TRP A 388 -0.33 19.89 1.15
N MET A 389 0.87 19.31 1.13
CA MET A 389 1.76 19.36 -0.03
C MET A 389 1.97 17.96 -0.61
N ILE A 390 1.84 17.82 -1.92
CA ILE A 390 2.10 16.57 -2.62
C ILE A 390 3.05 16.82 -3.79
N SER A 391 3.99 15.91 -4.04
CA SER A 391 5.00 16.03 -5.11
C SER A 391 5.53 14.68 -5.62
N ASP A 392 5.45 14.45 -6.94
CA ASP A 392 6.19 13.38 -7.66
C ASP A 392 7.28 13.98 -8.58
N VAL A 393 7.75 15.20 -8.27
CA VAL A 393 8.84 15.89 -9.00
C VAL A 393 10.06 14.97 -9.10
N ILE A 394 10.78 15.08 -10.22
CA ILE A 394 12.10 14.45 -10.37
C ILE A 394 13.11 15.23 -9.52
N ALA A 395 13.16 14.86 -8.24
CA ALA A 395 14.10 15.36 -7.24
C ALA A 395 15.02 14.22 -6.79
N TYR A 396 16.33 14.42 -6.92
CA TYR A 396 17.35 13.56 -6.32
C TYR A 396 17.48 13.85 -4.82
N PRO A 397 18.11 12.96 -4.02
CA PRO A 397 17.99 12.96 -2.57
C PRO A 397 18.22 14.31 -1.90
N GLU A 398 19.34 14.98 -2.19
CA GLU A 398 19.70 16.28 -1.60
C GLU A 398 18.65 17.36 -1.92
N ARG A 399 18.15 17.37 -3.17
CA ARG A 399 17.14 18.34 -3.62
C ARG A 399 15.73 18.04 -3.08
N ALA A 400 15.44 16.77 -2.77
CA ALA A 400 14.23 16.39 -2.06
C ALA A 400 14.34 16.74 -0.56
N THR A 401 15.51 16.57 0.05
CA THR A 401 15.84 17.00 1.42
C THR A 401 15.68 18.51 1.56
N GLU A 402 16.20 19.31 0.62
CA GLU A 402 16.00 20.77 0.58
C GLU A 402 14.52 21.16 0.54
N LEU A 403 13.73 20.53 -0.34
CA LEU A 403 12.29 20.80 -0.48
C LEU A 403 11.54 20.46 0.83
N LEU A 404 11.78 19.27 1.38
CA LEU A 404 11.18 18.84 2.66
C LEU A 404 11.58 19.79 3.80
N SER A 405 12.85 20.18 3.87
CA SER A 405 13.39 21.09 4.88
C SER A 405 12.73 22.47 4.82
N GLN A 406 12.61 23.08 3.63
CA GLN A 406 11.93 24.37 3.46
C GLN A 406 10.48 24.30 3.93
N TRP A 407 9.72 23.30 3.47
CA TRP A 407 8.30 23.16 3.78
C TRP A 407 8.04 22.86 5.26
N CYS A 408 8.88 22.03 5.90
CA CYS A 408 8.83 21.78 7.34
C CYS A 408 9.18 23.05 8.13
N LYS A 409 10.31 23.70 7.83
CA LYS A 409 10.83 24.87 8.55
C LYS A 409 9.87 26.04 8.52
N ASN A 410 9.26 26.31 7.36
CA ASN A 410 8.29 27.38 7.18
C ASN A 410 6.85 26.96 7.58
N LYS A 411 6.66 25.73 8.07
CA LYS A 411 5.36 25.12 8.45
C LYS A 411 4.25 25.32 7.40
N LEU A 412 4.60 25.20 6.12
CA LEU A 412 3.72 25.55 4.98
C LEU A 412 2.54 24.57 4.81
N ALA A 413 2.69 23.32 5.27
CA ALA A 413 1.65 22.30 5.25
C ALA A 413 1.55 21.55 6.60
N LEU A 414 0.37 20.98 6.89
CA LEU A 414 0.13 20.05 8.00
C LEU A 414 0.61 18.64 7.67
N ASN A 415 0.44 18.22 6.42
CA ASN A 415 0.72 16.87 5.93
C ASN A 415 1.40 16.95 4.56
N MET A 416 2.34 16.05 4.27
CA MET A 416 3.05 16.02 3.00
C MET A 416 3.26 14.60 2.50
N ILE A 417 3.12 14.38 1.19
CA ILE A 417 3.47 13.13 0.50
C ILE A 417 4.41 13.46 -0.66
N VAL A 418 5.67 13.04 -0.56
CA VAL A 418 6.74 13.47 -1.48
C VAL A 418 7.52 12.24 -1.96
N THR A 419 7.78 12.13 -3.27
CA THR A 419 8.72 11.11 -3.75
C THR A 419 10.15 11.64 -3.80
N MET A 420 11.11 10.82 -3.39
CA MET A 420 12.54 11.04 -3.58
C MET A 420 13.03 10.01 -4.60
N LYS A 421 13.71 10.43 -5.66
CA LYS A 421 14.19 9.55 -6.73
C LYS A 421 15.70 9.32 -6.60
N PHE A 422 16.17 8.12 -6.93
CA PHE A 422 17.60 7.77 -6.85
C PHE A 422 18.26 7.74 -8.23
N GLN A 423 19.56 8.00 -8.25
CA GLN A 423 20.44 7.77 -9.41
C GLN A 423 21.10 6.39 -9.29
N GLY A 424 21.38 5.74 -10.42
CA GLY A 424 21.97 4.39 -10.43
C GLY A 424 21.03 3.31 -9.92
N ASP A 425 21.58 2.11 -9.70
CA ASP A 425 20.82 0.92 -9.31
C ASP A 425 20.72 0.72 -7.78
N GLU A 426 21.56 1.40 -6.99
CA GLU A 426 21.56 1.35 -5.53
C GLU A 426 21.13 2.72 -4.94
N PRO A 427 20.21 2.74 -3.96
CA PRO A 427 19.78 3.98 -3.32
C PRO A 427 20.81 4.48 -2.30
N ASP A 428 20.98 5.80 -2.21
CA ASP A 428 21.73 6.39 -1.09
C ASP A 428 20.90 6.30 0.20
N LEU A 429 21.15 5.24 0.96
CA LEU A 429 20.50 5.01 2.23
C LEU A 429 20.97 5.96 3.34
N ASP A 430 22.12 6.63 3.24
CA ASP A 430 22.54 7.56 4.30
C ASP A 430 21.93 8.95 4.09
N GLU A 431 21.85 9.47 2.86
CA GLU A 431 21.09 10.71 2.58
C GLU A 431 19.57 10.52 2.78
N LEU A 432 19.03 9.32 2.50
CA LEU A 432 17.66 8.96 2.87
C LEU A 432 17.42 9.06 4.38
N ASN A 433 18.34 8.55 5.21
CA ASN A 433 18.26 8.69 6.66
C ASN A 433 18.40 10.16 7.09
N HIS A 434 19.33 10.91 6.47
CA HIS A 434 19.51 12.34 6.75
C HIS A 434 18.22 13.13 6.49
N ALA A 435 17.53 12.90 5.37
CA ALA A 435 16.25 13.51 5.07
C ALA A 435 15.17 13.23 6.13
N MET A 436 15.11 11.99 6.63
CA MET A 436 14.20 11.59 7.71
C MET A 436 14.55 12.29 9.05
N GLU A 437 15.83 12.42 9.36
CA GLU A 437 16.32 13.15 10.54
C GLU A 437 16.01 14.66 10.45
N VAL A 438 16.23 15.28 9.29
CA VAL A 438 15.91 16.70 9.04
C VAL A 438 14.42 16.97 9.27
N VAL A 439 13.54 16.19 8.66
CA VAL A 439 12.08 16.30 8.88
C VAL A 439 11.72 16.15 10.36
N SER A 440 12.30 15.15 11.03
CA SER A 440 12.05 14.87 12.46
C SER A 440 12.50 16.03 13.36
N SER A 441 13.66 16.62 13.07
CA SER A 441 14.23 17.75 13.82
C SER A 441 13.38 19.03 13.75
N LEU A 442 12.55 19.16 12.71
CA LEU A 442 11.69 20.32 12.46
C LEU A 442 10.27 20.17 13.06
N GLY A 443 10.03 19.15 13.88
CA GLY A 443 8.74 18.96 14.58
C GLY A 443 7.67 18.21 13.78
N PHE A 444 8.09 17.36 12.83
CA PHE A 444 7.20 16.52 12.04
C PHE A 444 7.50 15.04 12.28
N GLN A 445 6.47 14.20 12.28
CA GLN A 445 6.62 12.75 12.13
C GLN A 445 6.87 12.42 10.66
N CYS A 446 7.78 11.48 10.40
CA CYS A 446 8.10 11.00 9.07
C CYS A 446 8.03 9.47 9.03
N ARG A 447 7.37 8.92 8.02
CA ARG A 447 7.49 7.51 7.62
C ARG A 447 7.80 7.47 6.13
N VAL A 448 8.73 6.61 5.71
CA VAL A 448 9.15 6.50 4.31
C VAL A 448 9.05 5.05 3.88
N LYS A 449 8.47 4.79 2.70
CA LYS A 449 8.32 3.42 2.16
C LYS A 449 8.63 3.37 0.66
N HIS A 450 9.15 2.23 0.22
CA HIS A 450 9.19 1.81 -1.18
C HIS A 450 7.89 1.08 -1.51
N PHE A 451 6.94 1.78 -2.15
CA PHE A 451 5.65 1.19 -2.49
C PHE A 451 5.69 0.31 -3.76
N PHE A 452 4.65 -0.49 -3.98
CA PHE A 452 4.60 -1.40 -5.13
C PHE A 452 4.62 -0.67 -6.47
N ASN A 453 4.02 0.53 -6.54
CA ASN A 453 4.09 1.40 -7.74
C ASN A 453 5.29 2.36 -7.74
N ASN A 454 6.20 2.30 -6.76
CA ASN A 454 7.49 2.97 -6.84
C ASN A 454 8.48 2.18 -7.73
N LYS A 455 9.21 2.89 -8.58
CA LYS A 455 10.37 2.38 -9.32
C LYS A 455 11.65 2.66 -8.53
N ASN A 456 12.57 3.45 -9.07
CA ASN A 456 13.79 3.87 -8.40
C ASN A 456 13.57 5.13 -7.55
N GLU A 457 12.60 5.05 -6.64
CA GLU A 457 12.13 6.17 -5.84
C GLU A 457 11.50 5.63 -4.54
N VAL A 458 11.51 6.41 -3.47
CA VAL A 458 10.75 6.12 -2.24
C VAL A 458 9.76 7.25 -1.97
N THR A 459 8.74 6.97 -1.16
CA THR A 459 7.67 7.92 -0.86
C THR A 459 7.69 8.27 0.63
N PHE A 460 7.96 9.54 0.93
CA PHE A 460 7.87 10.15 2.25
C PHE A 460 6.42 10.48 2.57
N MET A 461 6.01 10.20 3.81
CA MET A 461 4.72 10.57 4.40
C MET A 461 5.02 11.34 5.69
N VAL A 462 4.74 12.64 5.69
CA VAL A 462 5.18 13.57 6.72
C VAL A 462 3.98 14.28 7.33
N SER A 463 3.92 14.42 8.65
CA SER A 463 2.82 15.11 9.34
C SER A 463 3.31 15.91 10.54
N ARG A 464 2.73 17.08 10.78
CA ARG A 464 3.13 17.99 11.87
C ARG A 464 2.70 17.43 13.23
N ASN A 465 3.63 17.33 14.17
CA ASN A 465 3.37 16.74 15.50
C ASN A 465 2.22 17.44 16.26
N ASP A 466 2.10 18.76 16.10
CA ASP A 466 1.07 19.61 16.71
C ASP A 466 -0.38 19.16 16.40
N THR A 467 -0.60 18.40 15.32
CA THR A 467 -1.95 17.87 14.95
C THR A 467 -2.46 16.80 15.92
N ALA A 468 -1.57 16.14 16.67
CA ALA A 468 -1.95 15.16 17.68
C ALA A 468 -2.74 15.81 18.84
N GLU A 469 -2.41 17.06 19.21
CA GLU A 469 -3.12 17.80 20.25
C GLU A 469 -4.47 18.32 19.77
N VAL A 470 -4.53 18.88 18.55
CA VAL A 470 -5.80 19.28 17.91
C VAL A 470 -6.78 18.10 17.88
N SER A 471 -6.31 16.88 17.56
CA SER A 471 -7.15 15.68 17.58
C SER A 471 -7.69 15.28 18.96
N ARG A 472 -7.09 15.77 20.06
CA ARG A 472 -7.58 15.58 21.44
C ARG A 472 -8.56 16.68 21.86
N GLU A 473 -8.44 17.88 21.30
CA GLU A 473 -9.37 18.98 21.55
C GLU A 473 -10.63 18.86 20.69
N ASP A 474 -10.53 18.36 19.46
CA ASP A 474 -11.70 18.06 18.64
C ASP A 474 -12.51 16.87 19.22
N LEU A 475 -11.84 15.88 19.83
CA LEU A 475 -12.53 14.86 20.63
C LEU A 475 -13.31 15.46 21.82
N LYS A 476 -12.81 16.50 22.47
CA LYS A 476 -13.55 17.23 23.52
C LYS A 476 -14.69 18.08 22.95
N ARG A 477 -14.51 18.65 21.75
CA ARG A 477 -15.55 19.43 21.06
C ARG A 477 -16.71 18.55 20.58
N ASP A 478 -16.44 17.34 20.11
CA ASP A 478 -17.50 16.39 19.72
C ASP A 478 -18.36 15.95 20.92
N ASP A 479 -17.75 15.73 22.10
CA ASP A 479 -18.49 15.43 23.34
C ASP A 479 -19.35 16.62 23.81
N LEU A 480 -18.84 17.85 23.71
CA LEU A 480 -19.62 19.07 24.00
C LEU A 480 -20.71 19.35 22.94
N GLY A 481 -20.43 19.09 21.67
CA GLY A 481 -21.37 19.24 20.56
C GLY A 481 -22.57 18.29 20.64
N ARG A 482 -22.36 17.06 21.12
CA ARG A 482 -23.43 16.08 21.37
C ARG A 482 -24.34 16.45 22.55
N SER A 483 -23.91 17.34 23.44
CA SER A 483 -24.73 17.82 24.56
C SER A 483 -25.80 18.83 24.12
N LEU A 484 -25.48 19.69 23.15
CA LEU A 484 -26.34 20.81 22.72
C LEU A 484 -27.48 20.44 21.74
N TYR A 485 -27.51 19.21 21.22
CA TYR A 485 -28.58 18.71 20.34
C TYR A 485 -29.57 17.75 21.03
N LYS A 486 -29.63 17.76 22.37
CA LYS A 486 -30.64 17.00 23.17
C LYS A 486 -31.71 17.87 23.84
N SER A 487 -31.80 19.16 23.50
CA SER A 487 -32.79 20.08 24.06
C SER A 487 -33.28 21.13 23.06
N MET A 488 -33.80 20.67 21.91
CA MET A 488 -34.70 21.42 21.01
C MET A 488 -35.61 20.45 20.27
#